data_AF-A0A1F9DTE3-F1
#
_entry.id   AF-A0A1F9DTE3-F1
#
_cell.length_a   1.000
_cell.length_b   1.000
_cell.length_c   1.000
_cell.angle_alpha   90.00
_cell.angle_beta   90.00
_cell.angle_gamma   90.00
#
_symmetry.space_group_name_H-M   'P 1'
#
loop_
_entity.id
_entity.type
_entity.pdbx_description
1 polymer ?
#
loop_
_entity_poly.entity_id
_entity_poly.type
_entity_poly.pdbx_seq_one_letter_code
_entity_poly.pdbx_strand_id
1 'polypeptide(L)' 'HTRDPVIITQRGRPAALLVNYEDYEGMVATLEEMSQPDWRERLAEAERDSKAGKGMELGEFKA' A
#
# COMPACT_ATOMS: atom_id res chain seq x y z
N HIS A 1 3.25 10.06 17.70
CA HIS A 1 2.06 9.66 16.94
C HIS A 1 1.92 8.15 17.02
N THR A 2 0.90 7.64 17.70
CA THR A 2 0.65 6.19 17.81
C THR A 2 -0.08 5.74 16.55
N ARG A 3 0.57 4.90 15.72
CA ARG A 3 -0.04 4.22 14.56
C ARG A 3 -0.72 2.90 14.96
N ASP A 4 -0.76 2.60 16.25
CA ASP A 4 -1.35 1.37 16.74
C ASP A 4 -2.87 1.38 16.53
N PRO A 5 -3.44 0.32 15.90
CA PRO A 5 -4.87 0.21 15.74
C PRO A 5 -5.56 -0.05 17.09
N VAL A 6 -6.78 0.48 17.24
CA VAL A 6 -7.60 0.30 18.43
C VAL A 6 -8.80 -0.59 18.10
N ILE A 7 -8.98 -1.66 18.87
CA ILE A 7 -10.15 -2.54 18.75
C ILE A 7 -11.22 -2.10 19.75
N ILE A 8 -12.38 -1.72 19.24
CA ILE A 8 -13.55 -1.39 20.04
C ILE A 8 -14.38 -2.66 20.22
N THR A 9 -14.65 -3.04 21.47
CA THR A 9 -15.43 -4.25 21.80
C THR A 9 -16.83 -3.90 22.29
N GLN A 10 -17.80 -4.76 21.98
CA GLN A 10 -19.15 -4.72 22.54
C GLN A 10 -19.48 -6.08 23.15
N ARG A 11 -19.78 -6.11 24.46
CA ARG A 11 -20.04 -7.35 25.23
C ARG A 11 -18.90 -8.38 25.09
N GLY A 12 -17.65 -7.91 25.17
CA GLY A 12 -16.45 -8.74 25.09
C GLY A 12 -16.08 -9.26 23.70
N ARG A 13 -16.81 -8.85 22.64
CA ARG A 13 -16.52 -9.21 21.25
C ARG A 13 -16.05 -8.00 20.44
N PRO A 14 -15.04 -8.13 19.57
CA PRO A 14 -14.67 -7.06 18.63
C PRO A 14 -15.87 -6.64 17.79
N ALA A 15 -16.10 -5.33 17.71
CA ALA A 15 -17.23 -4.75 16.99
C ALA A 15 -16.78 -3.69 15.97
N ALA A 16 -15.68 -3.01 16.23
CA ALA A 16 -15.07 -2.08 15.28
C ALA A 16 -13.54 -2.02 15.47
N LEU A 17 -12.86 -1.58 14.42
CA LEU A 17 -11.44 -1.30 14.39
C LEU A 17 -11.26 0.17 14.02
N LEU A 18 -10.60 0.94 14.88
CA LEU A 18 -10.16 2.29 14.57
C LEU A 18 -8.69 2.22 14.17
N VAL A 19 -8.37 2.72 12.98
CA VAL A 19 -7.00 2.74 12.46
C VAL A 19 -6.65 4.15 12.01
N ASN A 20 -5.35 4.42 11.85
CA ASN A 20 -4.92 5.62 11.16
C ASN A 20 -5.37 5.58 9.70
N TYR A 21 -5.88 6.70 9.20
CA TYR A 21 -6.40 6.79 7.83
C TYR A 21 -5.38 6.41 6.76
N GLU A 22 -4.13 6.86 6.88
CA GLU A 22 -3.06 6.54 5.91
C GLU A 22 -2.75 5.04 5.89
N ASP A 23 -2.78 4.38 7.05
CA ASP A 23 -2.55 2.94 7.14
C ASP A 23 -3.72 2.14 6.54
N TYR A 24 -4.97 2.63 6.70
CA TYR A 24 -6.13 2.07 6.01
C TYR A 24 -6.00 2.18 4.49
N GLU A 25 -5.74 3.39 3.98
CA GLU A 25 -5.61 3.65 2.55
C GLU A 25 -4.45 2.84 1.94
N GLY A 26 -3.32 2.75 2.64
CA GLY A 26 -2.17 1.94 2.21
C GLY A 26 -2.50 0.45 2.14
N MET A 27 -3.27 -0.08 3.10
CA MET A 27 -3.74 -1.47 3.06
C MET A 27 -4.68 -1.72 1.87
N VAL A 28 -5.62 -0.80 1.61
CA VAL A 28 -6.55 -0.91 0.47
C VAL A 28 -5.78 -0.87 -0.85
N ALA A 29 -4.89 0.11 -1.04
CA ALA A 29 -4.05 0.21 -2.24
C ALA A 29 -3.19 -1.04 -2.45
N THR A 30 -2.65 -1.63 -1.37
CA THR A 30 -1.89 -2.88 -1.45
C THR A 30 -2.76 -4.05 -1.92
N LEU A 31 -3.97 -4.18 -1.38
CA LEU A 31 -4.92 -5.23 -1.80
C LEU A 31 -5.34 -5.05 -3.27
N GLU A 32 -5.51 -3.81 -3.72
CA GLU A 32 -5.83 -3.49 -5.12
C GLU A 32 -4.69 -3.91 -6.06
N GLU A 33 -3.44 -3.58 -5.75
CA GLU A 33 -2.28 -4.02 -6.55
C GLU A 33 -2.19 -5.55 -6.56
N MET A 34 -2.32 -6.19 -5.40
CA MET A 34 -2.27 -7.66 -5.26
C MET A 34 -3.43 -8.41 -5.94
N SER A 35 -4.50 -7.70 -6.32
CA SER A 35 -5.62 -8.29 -7.06
C SER A 35 -5.29 -8.54 -8.54
N GLN A 36 -4.25 -7.87 -9.08
CA GLN A 36 -3.80 -8.07 -10.46
C GLN A 36 -3.14 -9.44 -10.61
N PRO A 37 -3.40 -10.21 -11.68
CA PRO A 37 -2.89 -11.57 -11.81
C PRO A 37 -1.35 -11.65 -11.87
N ASP A 38 -0.68 -10.57 -12.27
CA ASP A 38 0.76 -10.46 -12.51
C ASP A 38 1.48 -9.50 -11.54
N TRP A 39 0.86 -9.17 -10.40
CA TRP A 39 1.37 -8.17 -9.46
C TRP A 39 2.79 -8.48 -8.97
N ARG A 40 3.15 -9.77 -8.85
CA ARG A 40 4.48 -10.19 -8.37
C ARG A 40 5.55 -9.91 -9.40
N GLU A 41 5.27 -10.21 -10.67
CA GLU A 41 6.17 -9.97 -11.79
C GLU A 41 6.40 -8.47 -11.95
N ARG A 42 5.32 -7.68 -11.90
CA ARG A 42 5.37 -6.21 -11.97
C ARG A 42 6.16 -5.60 -10.82
N LEU A 43 5.95 -6.06 -9.59
CA LEU A 43 6.72 -5.62 -8.43
C LEU A 43 8.21 -5.98 -8.57
N ALA A 44 8.53 -7.19 -9.01
CA ALA A 44 9.91 -7.63 -9.22
C ALA A 44 10.62 -6.86 -10.35
N GLU A 45 9.90 -6.46 -11.39
CA GLU A 45 10.40 -5.56 -12.44
C GLU A 45 10.66 -4.16 -11.90
N ALA A 46 9.67 -3.55 -11.22
CA ALA A 46 9.81 -2.23 -10.63
C ALA A 46 10.98 -2.14 -9.64
N GLU A 47 11.20 -3.18 -8.82
CA GLU A 47 12.36 -3.24 -7.94
C GLU A 47 13.68 -3.30 -8.69
N ARG A 48 13.78 -4.10 -9.77
CA ARG A 48 14.99 -4.21 -10.59
C ARG A 48 15.31 -2.88 -11.26
N ASP A 49 14.31 -2.22 -11.82
CA ASP A 49 14.45 -0.95 -12.51
C ASP A 49 14.83 0.18 -11.55
N SER A 50 14.19 0.24 -10.38
CA SER A 50 14.55 1.17 -9.31
C SER A 50 15.99 0.99 -8.83
N LYS A 51 16.40 -0.26 -8.55
CA LYS A 51 17.80 -0.58 -8.17
C LYS A 51 18.80 -0.25 -9.27
N ALA A 52 18.40 -0.34 -10.53
CA ALA A 52 19.22 0.01 -11.69
C ALA A 52 19.23 1.51 -12.02
N GLY A 53 18.48 2.34 -11.27
CA GLY A 53 18.35 3.76 -11.55
C GLY A 53 17.60 4.05 -12.86
N LYS A 54 16.82 3.09 -13.37
CA LYS A 54 15.97 3.29 -14.54
C LYS A 54 14.73 4.06 -14.12
N GLY A 55 14.87 5.37 -14.12
CA GLY A 55 13.76 6.32 -14.06
C GLY A 55 13.73 7.15 -15.34
N MET A 56 12.73 8.01 -15.42
CA MET A 56 12.71 9.08 -16.41
C MET A 56 12.64 10.42 -15.69
N GLU A 57 13.25 11.44 -16.28
CA GLU A 57 13.18 12.78 -15.74
C GLU A 57 11.76 13.33 -15.88
N LEU A 58 11.33 14.14 -14.90
CA LEU A 58 9.97 14.69 -14.90
C LEU A 58 9.66 15.52 -16.16
N GLY A 59 10.68 16.15 -16.74
CA GLY A 59 10.56 16.90 -18.00
C GLY A 59 10.28 16.00 -19.21
N GLU A 60 10.86 14.79 -19.24
CA GLU A 60 10.65 13.81 -20.31
C GLU A 60 9.28 13.13 -20.18
N PHE A 61 8.78 12.90 -18.96
CA PHE A 61 7.46 12.28 -18.73
C PHE A 61 6.28 13.16 -19.16
N LYS A 62 6.45 14.48 -19.13
CA LYS A 62 5.39 15.45 -19.43
C LYS A 62 5.33 15.89 -20.89
N ALA A 63 6.26 15.44 -21.72
CA ALA A 63 6.34 15.76 -23.15
C ALA A 63 5.48 14.81 -23.99
#